data_AF-A0A920GT69-F1
#
_entry.id   AF-A0A920GT69-F1
#
_cell.length_a   1.000
_cell.length_b   1.000
_cell.length_c   1.000
_cell.angle_alpha   90.00
_cell.angle_beta   90.00
_cell.angle_gamma   90.00
#
_symmetry.space_group_name_H-M   'P 1'
#
loop_
_entity.id
_entity.type
_entity.pdbx_description
1 polymer ?
#
loop_
_entity_poly.entity_id
_entity_poly.type
_entity_poly.pdbx_seq_one_letter_code
_entity_poly.pdbx_strand_id
1 'polypeptide(L)'
;MSNLQEASDLFNNVSISARRFEESPFIERTDCPEMIRGVYAGRYFPIFIGEDYLHKYWCLRQKALIFDVPEKPVEISGPDAVPFLKRSLPAKWQP
;
A
#
# COMPACT_ATOMS: atom_id res chain seq x y z
N MET A 1 4.03 -0.26 -21.57
CA MET A 1 3.65 0.11 -20.20
C MET A 1 4.60 1.20 -19.77
N SER A 2 4.10 2.43 -19.57
CA SER A 2 4.91 3.49 -18.97
C SER A 2 5.15 3.16 -17.50
N ASN A 3 6.29 3.56 -16.97
CA ASN A 3 6.53 3.48 -15.53
C ASN A 3 5.62 4.52 -14.85
N LEU A 4 4.76 4.11 -13.92
CA LEU A 4 3.77 4.96 -13.25
C LEU A 4 4.29 5.52 -11.91
N GLN A 5 5.62 5.61 -11.77
CA GLN A 5 6.30 6.05 -10.55
C GLN A 5 7.55 6.87 -10.90
N GLU A 6 7.44 7.77 -11.87
CA GLU A 6 8.50 8.74 -12.15
C GLU A 6 8.46 9.89 -11.13
N ALA A 7 9.59 10.59 -10.93
CA ALA A 7 9.64 11.71 -10.00
C ALA A 7 8.65 12.84 -10.38
N SER A 8 8.31 12.95 -11.67
CA SER A 8 7.29 13.85 -12.20
C SER A 8 5.87 13.51 -11.71
N ASP A 9 5.58 12.24 -11.39
CA ASP A 9 4.25 11.81 -10.93
C ASP A 9 3.89 12.42 -9.56
N LEU A 10 4.87 12.85 -8.76
CA LEU A 10 4.64 13.61 -7.52
C LEU A 10 3.91 14.93 -7.77
N PHE A 11 3.97 15.46 -8.99
CA PHE A 11 3.35 16.73 -9.38
C PHE A 11 2.16 16.56 -10.33
N ASN A 12 1.87 15.33 -10.76
CA ASN A 12 0.76 15.00 -11.65
C ASN A 12 -0.42 14.40 -10.87
N ASN A 13 -0.89 15.14 -9.88
CA ASN A 13 -1.94 14.72 -8.96
C ASN A 13 -3.34 15.19 -9.42
N VAL A 14 -4.36 14.44 -9.00
CA VAL A 14 -5.78 14.79 -9.22
C VAL A 14 -6.47 14.99 -7.88
N SER A 15 -7.32 16.02 -7.79
CA SER A 15 -8.16 16.24 -6.61
C SER A 15 -9.40 15.34 -6.66
N ILE A 16 -9.62 14.55 -5.61
CA ILE A 16 -10.75 13.61 -5.50
C ILE A 16 -11.52 13.83 -4.20
N SER A 17 -12.81 13.51 -4.20
CA SER A 17 -13.64 13.59 -2.98
C SER A 17 -13.23 12.54 -1.94
N ALA A 18 -12.99 12.97 -0.71
CA ALA A 18 -12.52 12.12 0.38
C ALA A 18 -13.55 11.09 0.90
N ARG A 19 -14.85 11.33 0.68
CA ARG A 19 -15.94 10.60 1.35
C ARG A 19 -16.04 9.10 1.03
N ARG A 20 -15.34 8.62 0.00
CA ARG A 20 -15.46 7.23 -0.50
C ARG A 20 -14.32 6.33 -0.06
N PHE A 21 -13.33 6.88 0.65
CA PHE A 21 -12.12 6.17 0.98
C PHE A 21 -11.89 6.21 2.48
N GLU A 22 -11.44 5.09 3.02
CA GLU A 22 -11.07 4.97 4.42
C GLU A 22 -9.73 5.65 4.68
N GLU A 23 -9.54 6.15 5.89
CA GLU A 23 -8.23 6.58 6.39
C GLU A 23 -7.57 5.47 7.20
N SER A 24 -6.23 5.49 7.23
CA SER A 24 -5.48 4.54 8.06
C SER A 24 -5.63 4.89 9.54
N PRO A 25 -5.70 3.88 10.44
CA PRO A 25 -5.59 4.11 11.87
C PRO A 25 -4.23 4.70 12.29
N PHE A 26 -3.23 4.71 11.40
CA PHE A 26 -1.89 5.25 11.63
C PHE A 26 -1.63 6.57 10.89
N ILE A 27 -2.66 7.23 10.36
CA ILE A 27 -2.51 8.43 9.54
C ILE A 27 -1.71 9.53 10.25
N GLU A 28 -1.92 9.73 11.55
CA GLU A 28 -1.19 10.72 12.35
C GLU A 28 0.34 10.48 12.39
N ARG A 29 0.81 9.28 12.07
CA ARG A 29 2.25 8.96 12.01
C ARG A 29 2.91 9.34 10.70
N THR A 30 2.11 9.57 9.66
CA THR A 30 2.57 9.88 8.30
C THR A 30 2.02 11.21 7.78
N ASP A 31 1.13 11.85 8.53
CA ASP A 31 0.57 13.15 8.21
C ASP A 31 1.64 14.25 8.23
N CYS A 32 1.82 14.90 7.09
CA CYS A 32 2.69 16.05 6.92
C CYS A 32 2.18 16.94 5.78
N PRO A 33 2.57 18.22 5.72
CA PRO A 33 2.16 19.14 4.64
C PRO A 33 2.54 18.64 3.24
N GLU A 34 3.63 17.88 3.13
CA GLU A 34 4.15 17.33 1.88
C GLU A 34 3.50 15.98 1.48
N MET A 35 2.59 15.46 2.31
CA MET A 35 2.03 14.13 2.12
C MET A 35 1.25 14.02 0.80
N ILE A 36 1.64 13.07 -0.05
CA ILE A 36 0.87 12.65 -1.22
C ILE A 36 0.24 11.29 -0.93
N ARG A 37 -1.08 11.21 -1.07
CA ARG A 37 -1.88 10.01 -0.79
C ARG A 37 -2.18 9.24 -2.08
N GLY A 38 -1.93 7.93 -2.04
CA GLY A 38 -2.44 6.98 -3.01
C GLY A 38 -3.80 6.45 -2.61
N VAL A 39 -4.51 5.85 -3.57
CA VAL A 39 -5.77 5.13 -3.32
C VAL A 39 -5.59 3.67 -3.74
N TYR A 40 -5.76 2.76 -2.79
CA TYR A 40 -5.71 1.31 -3.05
C TYR A 40 -6.65 0.56 -2.10
N ALA A 41 -7.33 -0.47 -2.59
CA ALA A 41 -8.29 -1.27 -1.81
C ALA A 41 -9.34 -0.44 -1.03
N GLY A 42 -9.74 0.71 -1.58
CA GLY A 42 -10.70 1.63 -0.95
C GLY A 42 -10.14 2.41 0.25
N ARG A 43 -8.82 2.46 0.44
CA ARG A 43 -8.15 3.17 1.53
C ARG A 43 -7.09 4.13 1.00
N TYR A 44 -6.91 5.26 1.68
CA TYR A 44 -5.77 6.15 1.49
C TYR A 44 -4.50 5.58 2.12
N PHE A 45 -3.37 5.70 1.43
CA PHE A 45 -2.06 5.36 1.99
C PHE A 45 -0.99 6.37 1.54
N PRO A 46 0.06 6.60 2.36
CA PRO A 46 1.15 7.49 1.98
C PRO A 46 1.96 6.92 0.80
N ILE A 47 2.00 7.66 -0.31
CA ILE A 47 2.97 7.41 -1.40
C ILE A 47 4.26 8.18 -1.13
N PHE A 48 4.14 9.39 -0.60
CA PHE A 48 5.25 10.29 -0.31
C PHE A 48 4.89 11.14 0.92
N ILE A 49 5.86 11.38 1.79
CA ILE A 49 5.75 12.15 3.04
C ILE A 49 6.93 13.13 3.20
N GLY A 50 7.49 13.62 2.10
CA GLY A 50 8.61 14.57 2.11
C GLY A 50 10.00 13.93 2.23
N GLU A 51 10.13 12.61 2.08
CA GLU A 51 11.40 11.91 2.23
C GLU A 51 12.35 11.99 1.02
N ASP A 52 13.63 11.71 1.26
CA ASP A 52 14.55 11.26 0.22
C ASP A 52 14.32 9.76 -0.07
N TYR A 53 13.71 9.47 -1.22
CA TYR A 53 13.39 8.09 -1.62
C TYR A 53 14.64 7.22 -1.81
N LEU A 54 15.76 7.79 -2.26
CA LEU A 54 17.00 7.03 -2.47
C LEU A 54 17.63 6.68 -1.12
N HIS A 55 17.62 7.63 -0.18
CA HIS A 55 18.02 7.35 1.20
C HIS A 55 17.14 6.27 1.84
N LYS A 56 15.80 6.38 1.74
CA LYS A 56 14.88 5.35 2.28
C LYS A 56 15.12 3.99 1.67
N TYR A 57 15.35 3.90 0.35
CA TYR A 57 15.66 2.65 -0.33
C TYR A 57 16.88 1.95 0.26
N TRP A 58 17.98 2.69 0.47
CA TRP A 58 19.18 2.13 1.09
C TRP A 58 18.98 1.80 2.57
N CYS A 59 18.23 2.62 3.30
CA CYS A 59 17.85 2.35 4.69
C CYS A 59 17.07 1.03 4.80
N LEU A 60 16.11 0.77 3.91
CA LEU A 60 15.35 -0.49 3.88
C LEU A 60 16.24 -1.72 3.72
N ARG A 61 17.34 -1.60 2.97
CA ARG A 61 18.29 -2.71 2.75
C ARG A 61 19.22 -2.97 3.91
N GLN A 62 19.44 -1.98 4.78
CA GLN A 62 20.46 -2.02 5.84
C GLN A 62 19.87 -2.02 7.25
N LYS A 63 18.61 -1.61 7.39
CA LYS A 63 17.91 -1.42 8.68
C LYS A 63 16.47 -1.94 8.55
N ALA A 64 15.53 -1.27 9.22
CA ALA A 64 14.11 -1.57 9.17
C ALA A 64 13.34 -0.28 8.90
N LEU A 65 12.20 -0.43 8.23
CA LEU A 65 11.21 0.63 8.02
C LEU A 65 9.83 0.08 8.37
N ILE A 66 8.94 0.98 8.79
CA ILE A 66 7.53 0.68 9.01
C ILE A 66 6.75 1.32 7.88
N PHE A 67 5.87 0.54 7.25
CA PHE A 67 5.01 1.00 6.17
C PHE A 67 3.55 0.88 6.60
N ASP A 68 2.80 1.95 6.38
CA ASP A 68 1.35 1.96 6.47
C ASP A 68 0.78 1.50 5.12
N VAL A 69 0.57 0.19 5.00
CA VAL A 69 0.23 -0.46 3.73
C VAL A 69 -1.30 -0.65 3.64
N PRO A 70 -1.96 -0.35 2.51
CA PRO A 70 -3.44 -0.29 2.37
C PRO A 70 -4.18 -1.64 2.31
N GLU A 71 -3.46 -2.76 2.35
CA GLU A 71 -4.01 -4.10 2.15
C GLU A 71 -5.05 -4.46 3.21
N LYS A 72 -6.11 -5.13 2.76
CA LYS A 72 -7.16 -5.67 3.61
C LYS A 72 -7.06 -7.20 3.58
N PRO A 73 -6.69 -7.85 4.69
CA PRO A 73 -6.65 -9.30 4.77
C PRO A 73 -8.02 -9.90 4.41
N VAL A 74 -8.03 -10.95 3.58
CA VAL A 74 -9.23 -11.72 3.27
C VAL A 74 -9.14 -13.03 4.04
N GLU A 75 -10.07 -13.24 4.96
CA GLU A 75 -10.19 -14.50 5.67
C GLU A 75 -11.04 -15.50 4.85
N ILE A 76 -10.52 -16.73 4.70
CA ILE A 76 -11.23 -17.83 4.06
C ILE A 76 -11.27 -18.98 5.08
N SER A 77 -12.46 -19.27 5.58
CA SER A 77 -12.70 -20.23 6.67
C SER A 77 -13.71 -21.30 6.28
N GLY A 78 -13.65 -22.45 6.94
CA GLY A 78 -14.60 -23.56 6.77
C GLY A 78 -13.93 -24.87 6.32
N PRO A 79 -14.66 -25.99 6.29
CA PRO A 79 -14.11 -27.32 5.98
C PRO A 79 -13.41 -27.37 4.61
N ASP A 80 -13.88 -26.58 3.66
CA ASP A 80 -13.40 -26.56 2.28
C ASP A 80 -12.40 -25.43 1.97
N ALA A 81 -11.95 -24.66 2.97
CA ALA A 81 -11.03 -23.54 2.75
C ALA A 81 -9.73 -23.98 2.05
N VAL A 82 -9.13 -25.09 2.50
CA VAL A 82 -7.89 -25.62 1.90
C VAL A 82 -8.12 -26.18 0.48
N PRO A 83 -9.12 -27.05 0.22
CA PRO A 83 -9.48 -27.45 -1.14
C PRO A 83 -9.75 -26.27 -2.08
N PHE A 84 -10.46 -25.24 -1.61
CA PHE A 84 -10.75 -24.03 -2.39
C PHE A 84 -9.47 -23.27 -2.74
N LEU A 85 -8.58 -23.01 -1.76
CA LEU A 85 -7.32 -22.31 -1.99
C LEU A 85 -6.41 -23.05 -2.97
N LYS A 86 -6.32 -24.38 -2.86
CA LYS A 86 -5.54 -25.21 -3.79
C LYS A 86 -6.05 -25.15 -5.24
N ARG A 87 -7.35 -24.93 -5.42
CA ARG A 87 -7.95 -24.77 -6.75
C ARG A 87 -7.76 -23.36 -7.30
N SER A 88 -7.90 -22.34 -6.46
CA SER A 88 -7.88 -20.94 -6.87
C SER A 88 -6.46 -20.37 -7.04
N LEU A 89 -5.47 -20.90 -6.32
CA LEU A 89 -4.08 -20.44 -6.37
C LEU A 89 -3.21 -21.38 -7.24
N PRO A 90 -2.55 -20.87 -8.29
CA PRO A 90 -1.77 -21.70 -9.21
C PRO A 90 -0.42 -22.19 -8.63
N ALA A 91 0.04 -21.61 -7.52
CA ALA A 91 1.21 -22.09 -6.79
C ALA A 91 0.79 -23.14 -5.75
N LYS A 92 1.59 -24.20 -5.58
CA LYS A 92 1.34 -25.24 -4.56
C LYS A 92 1.37 -24.61 -3.18
N TRP A 93 0.18 -24.32 -2.64
CA TRP A 93 0.01 -23.88 -1.26
C TRP A 93 0.51 -24.99 -0.33
N GLN A 94 1.57 -24.70 0.44
CA GLN A 94 2.07 -25.53 1.53
C GLN A 94 1.79 -24.79 2.84
N PRO A 95 1.14 -25.43 3.83
CA PRO A 95 0.83 -24.82 5.11
C PRO A 95 2.08 -24.47 5.92
#